data_AF-A0A371FXD2-F1
#
_entry.id   AF-A0A371FXD2-F1
#
_cell.length_a   1.000
_cell.length_b   1.000
_cell.length_c   1.000
_cell.angle_alpha   90.00
_cell.angle_beta   90.00
_cell.angle_gamma   90.00
#
_symmetry.space_group_name_H-M   'P 1'
#
loop_
_entity.id
_entity.type
_entity.pdbx_description
1 polymer ?
#
loop_
_entity_poly.entity_id
_entity_poly.type
_entity_poly.pdbx_seq_one_letter_code
_entity_poly.pdbx_strand_id
1 'polypeptide(L)'
;MEGGSGNLRSSFSQSRRRGGHKFPCNESKVSGFAKRDTCSSTSGSSASTSVLSNTQEDAQPSSNYVGTCPYMCPERERIQREKLRDLAVFERLNGNHGKSSPALAVKKFCRTISTKYVQASDMRPITVLEDTLNYLLSLLESKEHSFEVVHDFVFDRTRSIRQDITMQNIVNKKAIYMYEGMVKFHVISHYKLWCSMSYPNTASMHHLNMEQLTKTLTSLFNLYEANRNSNHVHENEAEFHSLYVLLHLGSNSQPMGEPLSLWFRRVSTPVLKSKEMCFARRILRSFRLGNYKDFFCTAAAQASYLQFCIMMPYINDVRALALSCINFGGYKLHPYPLFDLSKHLMIKEIIDTTCNRKEYFNQVIVSFCQKESIIHGLSCQNTSTKWNWRKEKWASLRPNSSIIDVLITTYLINRLLSRVLRFKRPIEILSSFYSNLSITNNLTPRESDLESFCNYCSLETSTDESGNKLLPTKQTTFSHPKGGFQSYSFLGLQEYE
;
A
#
# COMPACT_ATOMS: atom_id res chain seq x y z
N MET A 1 -60.90 39.60 55.59
CA MET A 1 -59.89 40.39 54.85
C MET A 1 -59.08 39.39 54.03
N GLU A 2 -59.23 39.49 52.70
CA GLU A 2 -58.44 38.97 51.55
C GLU A 2 -57.48 37.78 51.83
N GLY A 3 -57.67 36.54 51.34
CA GLY A 3 -57.61 36.06 49.93
C GLY A 3 -56.15 35.80 49.53
N GLY A 4 -55.64 34.66 49.04
CA GLY A 4 -56.09 33.29 48.74
C GLY A 4 -54.93 32.55 48.02
N SER A 5 -54.77 31.25 48.31
CA SER A 5 -54.25 30.15 47.45
C SER A 5 -52.78 30.09 46.92
N GLY A 6 -52.13 28.92 47.13
CA GLY A 6 -51.48 28.18 46.03
C GLY A 6 -50.04 27.64 46.17
N ASN A 7 -49.91 26.38 46.61
CA ASN A 7 -48.95 25.30 46.26
C ASN A 7 -47.65 25.55 45.45
N LEU A 8 -46.54 24.86 45.83
CA LEU A 8 -45.96 23.76 45.03
C LEU A 8 -44.79 23.00 45.72
N ARG A 9 -44.87 21.66 45.66
CA ARG A 9 -43.88 20.66 46.05
C ARG A 9 -43.01 20.23 44.86
N SER A 10 -41.87 19.61 45.20
CA SER A 10 -41.23 18.42 44.57
C SER A 10 -40.09 18.59 43.54
N SER A 11 -38.88 18.29 44.03
CA SER A 11 -37.87 17.34 43.53
C SER A 11 -37.74 17.05 42.02
N PHE A 12 -36.58 17.40 41.46
CA PHE A 12 -36.12 16.99 40.13
C PHE A 12 -34.81 16.20 40.19
N SER A 13 -34.83 15.05 39.52
CA SER A 13 -33.73 14.14 39.22
C SER A 13 -32.82 14.71 38.11
N GLN A 14 -31.50 14.69 38.32
CA GLN A 14 -30.52 15.10 37.31
C GLN A 14 -30.14 13.94 36.38
N SER A 15 -30.62 13.99 35.14
CA SER A 15 -30.16 13.17 34.01
C SER A 15 -28.98 13.86 33.30
N ARG A 16 -27.80 13.23 33.31
CA ARG A 16 -26.63 13.63 32.51
C ARG A 16 -26.87 13.33 31.02
N ARG A 17 -27.08 14.36 30.20
CA ARG A 17 -27.01 14.25 28.72
C ARG A 17 -25.58 14.48 28.24
N ARG A 18 -25.00 13.48 27.55
CA ARG A 18 -23.78 13.58 26.74
C ARG A 18 -24.16 14.17 25.37
N GLY A 19 -23.64 15.35 25.04
CA GLY A 19 -23.72 15.93 23.71
C GLY A 19 -22.60 15.40 22.82
N GLY A 20 -22.95 14.63 21.78
CA GLY A 20 -22.07 14.31 20.67
C GLY A 20 -22.38 15.24 19.50
N HIS A 21 -21.45 16.13 19.15
CA HIS A 21 -21.56 16.96 17.96
C HIS A 21 -21.23 16.12 16.72
N LYS A 22 -22.25 15.86 15.89
CA LYS A 22 -22.10 15.47 14.48
C LYS A 22 -21.90 16.75 13.66
N PHE A 23 -20.89 16.79 12.80
CA PHE A 23 -20.71 17.85 11.80
C PHE A 23 -21.50 17.54 10.51
N PRO A 24 -22.06 18.55 9.82
CA PRO A 24 -22.93 18.38 8.66
C PRO A 24 -22.14 18.28 7.34
N CYS A 25 -22.63 17.46 6.41
CA CYS A 25 -22.19 17.42 5.02
C CYS A 25 -23.12 18.33 4.20
N ASN A 26 -22.58 19.36 3.56
CA ASN A 26 -23.35 20.33 2.77
C ASN A 26 -23.57 19.81 1.34
N GLU A 27 -24.83 19.72 0.93
CA GLU A 27 -25.26 19.55 -0.47
C GLU A 27 -25.24 20.92 -1.18
N SER A 28 -24.52 21.03 -2.29
CA SER A 28 -24.57 22.21 -3.16
C SER A 28 -25.62 22.04 -4.25
N LYS A 29 -26.70 22.83 -4.14
CA LYS A 29 -27.64 23.15 -5.23
C LYS A 29 -27.01 24.16 -6.19
N VAL A 30 -27.09 23.90 -7.49
CA VAL A 30 -27.08 24.94 -8.54
C VAL A 30 -28.19 24.63 -9.52
N SER A 31 -29.02 25.63 -9.80
CA SER A 31 -30.23 25.57 -10.62
C SER A 31 -30.21 26.63 -11.73
N GLY A 32 -30.72 26.26 -12.91
CA GLY A 32 -31.29 27.13 -13.95
C GLY A 32 -30.46 27.20 -15.24
N PHE A 33 -31.00 27.25 -16.46
CA PHE A 33 -32.37 27.20 -17.00
C PHE A 33 -32.21 27.22 -18.55
N ALA A 34 -32.95 26.42 -19.32
CA ALA A 34 -33.51 26.79 -20.65
C ALA A 34 -34.29 25.61 -21.29
N LYS A 35 -35.44 25.94 -21.89
CA LYS A 35 -36.51 25.09 -22.44
C LYS A 35 -36.34 24.79 -23.95
N ARG A 36 -37.16 23.81 -24.40
CA ARG A 36 -37.62 23.41 -25.77
C ARG A 36 -36.91 22.18 -26.32
N ASP A 37 -37.56 21.15 -26.89
CA ASP A 37 -38.93 20.95 -27.39
C ASP A 37 -39.38 19.49 -27.22
N THR A 38 -40.70 19.30 -27.24
CA THR A 38 -41.46 18.06 -27.16
C THR A 38 -41.23 17.14 -28.37
N CYS A 39 -41.04 15.83 -28.16
CA CYS A 39 -41.78 14.80 -28.91
C CYS A 39 -41.69 13.42 -28.26
N SER A 40 -42.84 12.75 -28.30
CA SER A 40 -43.23 11.49 -27.68
C SER A 40 -42.62 10.24 -28.33
N SER A 41 -42.27 9.24 -27.52
CA SER A 41 -42.62 7.82 -27.78
C SER A 41 -42.20 6.91 -26.62
N THR A 42 -43.22 6.35 -25.96
CA THR A 42 -43.33 4.95 -25.49
C THR A 42 -42.06 4.15 -25.19
N SER A 43 -41.83 3.84 -23.91
CA SER A 43 -41.92 2.47 -23.37
C SER A 43 -41.51 2.46 -21.89
N GLY A 44 -42.47 2.13 -21.02
CA GLY A 44 -42.22 1.95 -19.60
C GLY A 44 -41.50 0.63 -19.33
N SER A 45 -40.54 0.65 -18.42
CA SER A 45 -40.01 -0.55 -17.77
C SER A 45 -39.98 -0.30 -16.28
N SER A 46 -41.12 -0.59 -15.63
CA SER A 46 -41.19 -0.85 -14.21
C SER A 46 -40.80 -2.30 -13.94
N ALA A 47 -40.00 -2.45 -12.88
CA ALA A 47 -39.53 -3.69 -12.29
C ALA A 47 -40.56 -4.81 -12.22
N SER A 48 -40.11 -6.05 -12.38
CA SER A 48 -40.73 -7.24 -11.77
C SER A 48 -39.72 -8.38 -11.67
N THR A 49 -39.42 -8.72 -10.42
CA THR A 49 -38.99 -10.03 -9.95
C THR A 49 -39.82 -11.14 -10.63
N SER A 50 -39.17 -12.15 -11.22
CA SER A 50 -39.83 -13.41 -11.54
C SER A 50 -38.97 -14.61 -11.16
N VAL A 51 -39.52 -15.35 -10.22
CA VAL A 51 -39.19 -16.72 -9.83
C VAL A 51 -40.07 -17.66 -10.66
N LEU A 52 -39.56 -18.87 -10.93
CA LEU A 52 -40.16 -20.04 -11.63
C LEU A 52 -39.91 -20.06 -13.16
N SER A 53 -39.57 -21.17 -13.80
CA SER A 53 -39.86 -22.58 -13.46
C SER A 53 -38.88 -23.53 -14.18
N ASN A 54 -38.58 -24.64 -13.51
CA ASN A 54 -37.98 -25.85 -14.07
C ASN A 54 -38.59 -26.24 -15.42
N THR A 55 -37.72 -26.45 -16.41
CA THR A 55 -37.89 -27.50 -17.40
C THR A 55 -36.68 -28.41 -17.27
N GLN A 56 -36.95 -29.69 -16.98
CA GLN A 56 -35.98 -30.76 -16.98
C GLN A 56 -35.28 -30.80 -18.35
N GLU A 57 -34.01 -30.46 -18.38
CA GLU A 57 -33.06 -31.01 -19.34
C GLU A 57 -32.03 -31.81 -18.55
N ASP A 58 -31.79 -33.02 -19.03
CA ASP A 58 -31.14 -34.14 -18.37
C ASP A 58 -29.96 -33.77 -17.47
N ALA A 59 -30.03 -34.27 -16.23
CA ALA A 59 -28.87 -34.40 -15.35
C ALA A 59 -27.90 -35.39 -15.99
N GLN A 60 -27.07 -34.90 -16.92
CA GLN A 60 -25.85 -35.60 -17.31
C GLN A 60 -24.98 -35.75 -16.05
N PRO A 61 -24.40 -36.94 -15.80
CA PRO A 61 -23.49 -37.12 -14.69
C PRO A 61 -22.38 -36.07 -14.84
N SER A 62 -22.14 -35.30 -13.77
CA SER A 62 -21.07 -34.30 -13.71
C SER A 62 -19.75 -35.00 -14.00
N SER A 63 -19.37 -35.07 -15.27
CA SER A 63 -18.05 -35.49 -15.67
C SER A 63 -17.11 -34.46 -15.08
N ASN A 64 -16.31 -34.89 -14.10
CA ASN A 64 -15.23 -34.06 -13.60
C ASN A 64 -14.30 -33.82 -14.79
N TYR A 65 -14.43 -32.65 -15.43
CA TYR A 65 -13.54 -32.25 -16.50
C TYR A 65 -12.13 -32.21 -15.94
N VAL A 66 -11.27 -33.13 -16.36
CA VAL A 66 -9.85 -33.13 -16.00
C VAL A 66 -9.08 -32.53 -17.15
N GLY A 67 -8.38 -31.43 -16.91
CA GLY A 67 -7.51 -30.80 -17.88
C GLY A 67 -6.33 -31.69 -18.25
N THR A 68 -5.93 -31.68 -19.52
CA THR A 68 -4.84 -32.51 -20.05
C THR A 68 -3.70 -31.70 -20.66
N CYS A 69 -3.73 -30.37 -20.56
CA CYS A 69 -2.63 -29.52 -21.03
C CYS A 69 -1.36 -29.74 -20.20
N PRO A 70 -0.26 -30.26 -20.77
CA PRO A 70 0.95 -30.55 -20.01
C PRO A 70 1.84 -29.31 -19.76
N TYR A 71 1.48 -28.15 -20.32
CA TYR A 71 2.26 -26.92 -20.26
C TYR A 71 1.52 -25.79 -19.54
N MET A 72 2.25 -24.75 -19.12
CA MET A 72 1.69 -23.55 -18.49
C MET A 72 0.69 -22.78 -19.38
N CYS A 73 0.74 -23.01 -20.70
CA CYS A 73 -0.20 -22.51 -21.70
C CYS A 73 -0.56 -23.60 -22.71
N PRO A 74 -1.84 -23.78 -23.06
CA PRO A 74 -2.24 -24.63 -24.18
C PRO A 74 -1.56 -24.22 -25.48
N GLU A 75 -1.13 -25.20 -26.28
CA GLU A 75 -0.39 -24.96 -27.52
C GLU A 75 -1.19 -24.13 -28.53
N ARG A 76 -2.50 -24.43 -28.67
CA ARG A 76 -3.40 -23.68 -29.55
C ARG A 76 -3.43 -22.19 -29.18
N GLU A 77 -3.54 -21.89 -27.88
CA GLU A 77 -3.54 -20.51 -27.39
C GLU A 77 -2.18 -19.83 -27.64
N ARG A 78 -1.07 -20.53 -27.39
CA ARG A 78 0.28 -19.99 -27.65
C ARG A 78 0.44 -19.61 -29.13
N ILE A 79 0.13 -20.52 -30.04
CA ILE A 79 0.22 -20.29 -31.49
C ILE A 79 -0.70 -19.13 -31.92
N GLN A 80 -1.89 -19.06 -31.36
CA GLN A 80 -2.81 -17.97 -31.65
C GLN A 80 -2.25 -16.61 -31.20
N ARG A 81 -1.67 -16.55 -30.00
CA ARG A 81 -1.06 -15.32 -29.47
C ARG A 81 0.22 -14.92 -30.20
N GLU A 82 1.00 -15.87 -30.71
CA GLU A 82 2.13 -15.62 -31.61
C GLU A 82 1.67 -14.95 -32.92
N LYS A 83 0.61 -15.49 -33.55
CA LYS A 83 0.02 -14.94 -34.78
C LYS A 83 -0.54 -13.53 -34.58
N LEU A 84 -1.21 -13.30 -33.44
CA LEU A 84 -1.82 -12.00 -33.10
C LEU A 84 -0.81 -11.00 -32.50
N ARG A 85 0.44 -11.41 -32.24
CA ARG A 85 1.46 -10.61 -31.52
C ARG A 85 0.99 -10.13 -30.13
N ASP A 86 0.18 -10.94 -29.45
CA ASP A 86 -0.38 -10.69 -28.11
C ASP A 86 0.42 -11.45 -27.03
N LEU A 87 1.76 -11.34 -27.09
CA LEU A 87 2.68 -11.94 -26.11
C LEU A 87 3.15 -10.88 -25.09
N ALA A 88 2.97 -11.19 -23.81
CA ALA A 88 3.52 -10.39 -22.72
C ALA A 88 5.05 -10.45 -22.70
N VAL A 89 5.71 -9.50 -22.04
CA VAL A 89 7.17 -9.38 -22.01
C VAL A 89 7.85 -10.69 -21.56
N PHE A 90 7.31 -11.32 -20.52
CA PHE A 90 7.81 -12.58 -19.94
C PHE A 90 7.60 -13.82 -20.83
N GLU A 91 6.79 -13.70 -21.88
CA GLU A 91 6.44 -14.82 -22.76
C GLU A 91 7.25 -14.81 -24.06
N ARG A 92 8.07 -13.79 -24.30
CA ARG A 92 8.79 -13.57 -25.55
C ARG A 92 10.11 -14.30 -25.58
N LEU A 93 10.28 -15.16 -26.57
CA LEU A 93 11.55 -15.83 -26.80
C LEU A 93 12.56 -14.83 -27.38
N ASN A 94 13.67 -14.60 -26.66
CA ASN A 94 14.72 -13.63 -27.03
C ASN A 94 14.16 -12.21 -27.27
N GLY A 95 13.10 -11.82 -26.53
CA GLY A 95 12.44 -10.52 -26.69
C GLY A 95 11.59 -10.37 -27.96
N ASN A 96 11.44 -11.41 -28.79
CA ASN A 96 10.66 -11.34 -30.02
C ASN A 96 9.14 -11.32 -29.74
N HIS A 97 8.45 -10.31 -30.24
CA HIS A 97 7.00 -10.10 -30.04
C HIS A 97 6.10 -11.15 -30.70
N GLY A 98 6.62 -11.92 -31.67
CA GLY A 98 5.87 -12.94 -32.40
C GLY A 98 6.34 -14.38 -32.17
N LYS A 99 7.24 -14.61 -31.21
CA LYS A 99 7.74 -15.96 -30.88
C LYS A 99 7.73 -16.18 -29.37
N SER A 100 7.21 -17.32 -28.96
CA SER A 100 7.20 -17.79 -27.59
C SER A 100 7.81 -19.20 -27.51
N SER A 101 7.83 -19.76 -26.30
CA SER A 101 8.21 -21.16 -26.07
C SER A 101 7.25 -21.80 -25.06
N PRO A 102 7.12 -23.15 -25.05
CA PRO A 102 6.31 -23.84 -24.04
C PRO A 102 6.72 -23.54 -22.59
N ALA A 103 7.98 -23.21 -22.37
CA ALA A 103 8.54 -22.91 -21.05
C ALA A 103 8.27 -21.47 -20.58
N LEU A 104 7.89 -20.55 -21.49
CA LEU A 104 7.64 -19.14 -21.16
C LEU A 104 6.16 -18.77 -21.20
N ALA A 105 5.40 -19.35 -22.14
CA ALA A 105 4.00 -19.01 -22.33
C ALA A 105 3.13 -19.45 -21.14
N VAL A 106 2.36 -18.52 -20.57
CA VAL A 106 1.39 -18.83 -19.51
C VAL A 106 -0.01 -18.50 -20.00
N LYS A 107 -0.99 -19.38 -19.75
CA LYS A 107 -2.38 -19.23 -20.19
C LYS A 107 -2.97 -17.88 -19.76
N LYS A 108 -3.45 -17.07 -20.70
CA LYS A 108 -4.09 -15.76 -20.42
C LYS A 108 -5.47 -15.97 -19.81
N PHE A 109 -5.96 -15.00 -19.02
CA PHE A 109 -7.33 -15.07 -18.50
C PHE A 109 -8.36 -14.73 -19.59
N CYS A 110 -9.39 -15.58 -19.74
CA CYS A 110 -10.47 -15.38 -20.70
C CYS A 110 -11.71 -14.82 -20.00
N ARG A 111 -12.14 -13.60 -20.36
CA ARG A 111 -13.33 -12.95 -19.77
C ARG A 111 -14.63 -13.69 -20.09
N THR A 112 -14.73 -14.21 -21.30
CA THR A 112 -15.88 -14.95 -21.80
C THR A 112 -15.42 -16.35 -22.19
N ILE A 113 -16.00 -17.36 -21.53
CA ILE A 113 -15.77 -18.76 -21.87
C ILE A 113 -17.12 -19.36 -22.24
N SER A 114 -17.19 -19.92 -23.45
CA SER A 114 -18.30 -20.77 -23.83
C SER A 114 -17.93 -22.22 -23.51
N THR A 115 -18.57 -22.77 -22.46
CA THR A 115 -18.32 -24.14 -21.99
C THR A 115 -18.52 -25.19 -23.08
N LYS A 116 -19.34 -24.90 -24.11
CA LYS A 116 -19.60 -25.79 -25.25
C LYS A 116 -18.37 -26.09 -26.12
N TYR A 117 -17.35 -25.23 -26.12
CA TYR A 117 -16.18 -25.38 -26.99
C TYR A 117 -14.88 -25.69 -26.24
N VAL A 118 -14.91 -25.75 -24.90
CA VAL A 118 -13.72 -26.01 -24.09
C VAL A 118 -13.36 -27.49 -24.16
N GLN A 119 -12.15 -27.80 -24.64
CA GLN A 119 -11.62 -29.16 -24.63
C GLN A 119 -10.77 -29.40 -23.39
N ALA A 120 -10.59 -30.67 -23.00
CA ALA A 120 -9.68 -31.04 -21.92
C ALA A 120 -8.24 -30.54 -22.16
N SER A 121 -7.79 -30.52 -23.42
CA SER A 121 -6.47 -29.99 -23.82
C SER A 121 -6.30 -28.49 -23.59
N ASP A 122 -7.40 -27.76 -23.39
CA ASP A 122 -7.38 -26.31 -23.17
C ASP A 122 -7.28 -25.96 -21.68
N MET A 123 -7.37 -26.96 -20.78
CA MET A 123 -7.28 -26.79 -19.33
C MET A 123 -6.03 -27.49 -18.77
N ARG A 124 -5.39 -26.85 -17.80
CA ARG A 124 -4.21 -27.40 -17.12
C ARG A 124 -4.64 -28.30 -15.96
N PRO A 125 -4.08 -29.52 -15.81
CA PRO A 125 -4.29 -30.33 -14.62
C PRO A 125 -3.66 -29.66 -13.39
N ILE A 126 -4.07 -30.12 -12.21
CA ILE A 126 -3.68 -29.49 -10.93
C ILE A 126 -2.17 -29.38 -10.71
N THR A 127 -1.39 -30.38 -11.14
CA THR A 127 0.08 -30.37 -11.01
C THR A 127 0.69 -29.23 -11.83
N VAL A 128 0.24 -29.07 -13.08
CA VAL A 128 0.69 -28.00 -13.96
C VAL A 128 0.23 -26.64 -13.44
N LEU A 129 -0.96 -26.53 -12.84
CA LEU A 129 -1.43 -25.29 -12.22
C LEU A 129 -0.56 -24.87 -11.02
N GLU A 130 -0.17 -25.83 -10.19
CA GLU A 130 0.74 -25.63 -9.05
C GLU A 130 2.13 -25.15 -9.52
N ASP A 131 2.72 -25.85 -10.49
CA ASP A 131 4.01 -25.47 -11.09
C ASP A 131 3.94 -24.09 -11.75
N THR A 132 2.84 -23.80 -12.45
CA THR A 132 2.61 -22.48 -13.07
C THR A 132 2.55 -21.38 -12.00
N LEU A 133 1.85 -21.61 -10.89
CA LEU A 133 1.76 -20.63 -9.81
C LEU A 133 3.14 -20.37 -9.19
N ASN A 134 3.92 -21.43 -8.93
CA ASN A 134 5.28 -21.29 -8.38
C ASN A 134 6.19 -20.50 -9.33
N TYR A 135 6.12 -20.76 -10.64
CA TYR A 135 6.80 -19.96 -11.65
C TYR A 135 6.38 -18.48 -11.56
N LEU A 136 5.08 -18.18 -11.54
CA LEU A 136 4.59 -16.80 -11.47
C LEU A 136 5.01 -16.08 -10.18
N LEU A 137 5.00 -16.77 -9.04
CA LEU A 137 5.43 -16.18 -7.77
C LEU A 137 6.94 -15.90 -7.74
N SER A 138 7.77 -16.73 -8.39
CA SER A 138 9.21 -16.48 -8.52
C SER A 138 9.53 -15.21 -9.30
N LEU A 139 8.65 -14.78 -10.22
CA LEU A 139 8.83 -13.52 -10.97
C LEU A 139 8.75 -12.28 -10.07
N LEU A 140 8.09 -12.37 -8.90
CA LEU A 140 7.96 -11.27 -7.94
C LEU A 140 9.29 -10.93 -7.25
N GLU A 141 10.24 -11.86 -7.26
CA GLU A 141 11.58 -11.70 -6.68
C GLU A 141 12.58 -11.11 -7.70
N SER A 142 12.25 -11.16 -8.99
CA SER A 142 13.10 -10.62 -10.05
C SER A 142 13.14 -9.10 -10.03
N LYS A 143 14.35 -8.54 -10.25
CA LYS A 143 14.59 -7.09 -10.37
C LYS A 143 14.75 -6.62 -11.82
N GLU A 144 14.52 -7.51 -12.79
CA GLU A 144 14.71 -7.21 -14.22
C GLU A 144 13.67 -6.25 -14.77
N HIS A 145 12.45 -6.29 -14.22
CA HIS A 145 11.32 -5.47 -14.65
C HIS A 145 10.74 -4.68 -13.49
N SER A 146 10.04 -3.58 -13.79
CA SER A 146 9.32 -2.82 -12.77
C SER A 146 8.21 -3.66 -12.16
N PHE A 147 7.84 -3.35 -10.91
CA PHE A 147 6.83 -4.10 -10.20
C PHE A 147 5.47 -4.07 -10.92
N GLU A 148 5.12 -2.98 -11.55
CA GLU A 148 3.85 -2.80 -12.28
C GLU A 148 3.75 -3.78 -13.46
N VAL A 149 4.84 -3.96 -14.21
CA VAL A 149 4.89 -4.90 -15.35
C VAL A 149 4.76 -6.34 -14.87
N VAL A 150 5.46 -6.70 -13.79
CA VAL A 150 5.36 -8.03 -13.18
C VAL A 150 3.95 -8.24 -12.62
N HIS A 151 3.42 -7.25 -11.90
CA HIS A 151 2.07 -7.28 -11.33
C HIS A 151 1.03 -7.55 -12.39
N ASP A 152 1.00 -6.78 -13.48
CA ASP A 152 -0.02 -6.93 -14.53
C ASP A 152 -0.02 -8.33 -15.16
N PHE A 153 1.18 -8.89 -15.35
CA PHE A 153 1.33 -10.25 -15.85
C PHE A 153 0.82 -11.29 -14.83
N VAL A 154 1.33 -11.27 -13.60
CA VAL A 154 0.95 -12.24 -12.56
C VAL A 154 -0.53 -12.10 -12.19
N PHE A 155 -1.06 -10.89 -12.13
CA PHE A 155 -2.46 -10.58 -11.88
C PHE A 155 -3.40 -11.21 -12.92
N ASP A 156 -3.06 -11.14 -14.21
CA ASP A 156 -3.86 -11.79 -15.24
C ASP A 156 -3.74 -13.33 -15.17
N ARG A 157 -2.51 -13.84 -15.05
CA ARG A 157 -2.25 -15.29 -15.11
C ARG A 157 -2.77 -16.05 -13.88
N THR A 158 -2.75 -15.44 -12.70
CA THR A 158 -3.39 -16.02 -11.49
C THR A 158 -4.91 -16.11 -11.64
N ARG A 159 -5.56 -15.16 -12.31
CA ARG A 159 -7.00 -15.27 -12.64
C ARG A 159 -7.29 -16.43 -13.60
N SER A 160 -6.40 -16.67 -14.56
CA SER A 160 -6.48 -17.85 -15.45
C SER A 160 -6.33 -19.16 -14.66
N ILE A 161 -5.43 -19.21 -13.69
CA ILE A 161 -5.26 -20.38 -12.80
C ILE A 161 -6.55 -20.63 -12.01
N ARG A 162 -7.12 -19.62 -11.35
CA ARG A 162 -8.41 -19.76 -10.63
C ARG A 162 -9.53 -20.22 -11.56
N GLN A 163 -9.57 -19.69 -12.78
CA GLN A 163 -10.56 -20.07 -13.78
C GLN A 163 -10.46 -21.56 -14.13
N ASP A 164 -9.25 -22.09 -14.35
CA ASP A 164 -9.04 -23.52 -14.58
C ASP A 164 -9.41 -24.38 -13.37
N ILE A 165 -9.12 -23.92 -12.14
CA ILE A 165 -9.52 -24.62 -10.90
C ILE A 165 -11.04 -24.73 -10.80
N THR A 166 -11.75 -23.62 -11.04
CA THR A 166 -13.21 -23.56 -10.98
C THR A 166 -13.85 -24.40 -12.08
N MET A 167 -13.37 -24.33 -13.33
CA MET A 167 -13.92 -25.13 -14.43
C MET A 167 -13.79 -26.63 -14.21
N GLN A 168 -12.73 -27.06 -13.53
CA GLN A 168 -12.47 -28.47 -13.20
C GLN A 168 -13.08 -28.90 -11.85
N ASN A 169 -13.78 -28.02 -11.14
CA ASN A 169 -14.35 -28.25 -9.81
C ASN A 169 -13.34 -28.84 -8.80
N ILE A 170 -12.09 -28.35 -8.81
CA ILE A 170 -11.04 -28.87 -7.94
C ILE A 170 -11.22 -28.30 -6.53
N VAL A 171 -11.42 -29.18 -5.55
CA VAL A 171 -11.70 -28.82 -4.15
C VAL A 171 -10.75 -29.49 -3.14
N ASN A 172 -9.51 -29.78 -3.49
CA ASN A 172 -8.58 -30.48 -2.59
C ASN A 172 -7.61 -29.54 -1.84
N LYS A 173 -6.79 -30.09 -0.94
CA LYS A 173 -5.78 -29.34 -0.17
C LYS A 173 -4.78 -28.56 -1.05
N LYS A 174 -4.41 -29.08 -2.22
CA LYS A 174 -3.51 -28.36 -3.15
C LYS A 174 -4.15 -27.09 -3.67
N ALA A 175 -5.44 -27.13 -4.01
CA ALA A 175 -6.17 -25.93 -4.40
C ALA A 175 -6.18 -24.88 -3.28
N ILE A 176 -6.37 -25.30 -2.02
CA ILE A 176 -6.29 -24.41 -0.85
C ILE A 176 -4.94 -23.69 -0.83
N TYR A 177 -3.81 -24.41 -0.83
CA TYR A 177 -2.48 -23.80 -0.82
C TYR A 177 -2.22 -22.84 -2.00
N MET A 178 -2.72 -23.19 -3.18
CA MET A 178 -2.62 -22.29 -4.33
C MET A 178 -3.42 -20.99 -4.12
N TYR A 179 -4.64 -21.08 -3.60
CA TYR A 179 -5.44 -19.89 -3.27
C TYR A 179 -4.78 -19.05 -2.17
N GLU A 180 -4.20 -19.67 -1.16
CA GLU A 180 -3.40 -18.98 -0.15
C GLU A 180 -2.23 -18.20 -0.79
N GLY A 181 -1.49 -18.82 -1.71
CA GLY A 181 -0.42 -18.17 -2.46
C GLY A 181 -0.90 -16.99 -3.31
N MET A 182 -2.03 -17.14 -4.00
CA MET A 182 -2.64 -16.06 -4.78
C MET A 182 -3.14 -14.90 -3.90
N VAL A 183 -3.68 -15.18 -2.71
CA VAL A 183 -4.06 -14.13 -1.75
C VAL A 183 -2.82 -13.39 -1.25
N LYS A 184 -1.73 -14.11 -0.91
CA LYS A 184 -0.46 -13.50 -0.50
C LYS A 184 0.06 -12.53 -1.57
N PHE A 185 0.06 -12.95 -2.84
CA PHE A 185 0.40 -12.09 -3.97
C PHE A 185 -0.45 -10.81 -3.99
N HIS A 186 -1.78 -10.93 -3.89
CA HIS A 186 -2.68 -9.77 -3.93
C HIS A 186 -2.51 -8.83 -2.72
N VAL A 187 -2.22 -9.36 -1.53
CA VAL A 187 -1.96 -8.59 -0.31
C VAL A 187 -0.65 -7.79 -0.44
N ILE A 188 0.41 -8.44 -0.91
CA ILE A 188 1.71 -7.77 -1.14
C ILE A 188 1.58 -6.73 -2.25
N SER A 189 0.83 -7.06 -3.31
CA SER A 189 0.56 -6.14 -4.40
C SER A 189 -0.24 -4.92 -3.97
N HIS A 190 -1.23 -5.11 -3.09
CA HIS A 190 -1.98 -4.02 -2.48
C HIS A 190 -1.04 -3.03 -1.79
N TYR A 191 -0.13 -3.52 -0.94
CA TYR A 191 0.85 -2.68 -0.27
C TYR A 191 1.78 -1.96 -1.25
N LYS A 192 2.39 -2.68 -2.19
CA LYS A 192 3.35 -2.10 -3.16
C LYS A 192 2.69 -1.05 -4.06
N LEU A 193 1.48 -1.32 -4.59
CA LEU A 193 0.72 -0.37 -5.40
C LEU A 193 0.25 0.82 -4.58
N TRP A 194 -0.09 0.64 -3.30
CA TRP A 194 -0.42 1.75 -2.41
C TRP A 194 0.80 2.67 -2.20
N CYS A 195 2.00 2.12 -2.01
CA CYS A 195 3.22 2.93 -1.92
C CYS A 195 3.53 3.72 -3.20
N SER A 196 3.12 3.23 -4.38
CA SER A 196 3.35 3.88 -5.68
C SER A 196 2.13 4.65 -6.21
N MET A 197 1.18 5.02 -5.35
CA MET A 197 -0.08 5.71 -5.72
C MET A 197 0.14 7.08 -6.39
N SER A 198 1.33 7.68 -6.26
CA SER A 198 1.70 8.94 -6.91
C SER A 198 1.89 8.84 -8.43
N TYR A 199 1.97 7.62 -9.00
CA TYR A 199 2.15 7.42 -10.44
C TYR A 199 0.82 7.27 -11.20
N PRO A 200 0.75 7.73 -12.47
CA PRO A 200 -0.41 7.50 -13.33
C PRO A 200 -0.71 6.00 -13.48
N ASN A 201 -1.98 5.62 -13.55
CA ASN A 201 -2.50 4.24 -13.68
C ASN A 201 -2.40 3.34 -12.43
N THR A 202 -1.58 3.66 -11.42
CA THR A 202 -1.49 2.83 -10.21
C THR A 202 -2.82 2.72 -9.46
N ALA A 203 -3.62 3.78 -9.43
CA ALA A 203 -4.91 3.79 -8.74
C ALA A 203 -5.92 2.78 -9.34
N SER A 204 -5.97 2.65 -10.67
CA SER A 204 -6.86 1.70 -11.33
C SER A 204 -6.36 0.26 -11.15
N MET A 205 -5.05 0.03 -11.25
CA MET A 205 -4.42 -1.27 -10.96
C MET A 205 -4.71 -1.71 -9.52
N HIS A 206 -4.52 -0.80 -8.56
CA HIS A 206 -4.81 -1.03 -7.15
C HIS A 206 -6.28 -1.37 -6.93
N HIS A 207 -7.21 -0.64 -7.53
CA HIS A 207 -8.65 -0.93 -7.43
C HIS A 207 -8.99 -2.33 -7.94
N LEU A 208 -8.50 -2.70 -9.13
CA LEU A 208 -8.70 -4.04 -9.71
C LEU A 208 -8.06 -5.14 -8.85
N ASN A 209 -6.88 -4.87 -8.28
CA ASN A 209 -6.21 -5.78 -7.34
C ASN A 209 -7.09 -6.05 -6.12
N MET A 210 -7.70 -5.03 -5.52
CA MET A 210 -8.59 -5.17 -4.36
C MET A 210 -9.86 -5.97 -4.68
N GLU A 211 -10.42 -5.77 -5.88
CA GLU A 211 -11.58 -6.55 -6.34
C GLU A 211 -11.22 -8.03 -6.47
N GLN A 212 -10.07 -8.35 -7.05
CA GLN A 212 -9.61 -9.74 -7.20
C GLN A 212 -9.17 -10.35 -5.88
N LEU A 213 -8.55 -9.58 -4.98
CA LEU A 213 -8.22 -10.03 -3.63
C LEU A 213 -9.46 -10.53 -2.91
N THR A 214 -10.53 -9.73 -2.91
CA THR A 214 -11.79 -10.09 -2.25
C THR A 214 -12.40 -11.35 -2.88
N LYS A 215 -12.45 -11.44 -4.21
CA LYS A 215 -12.95 -12.64 -4.90
C LYS A 215 -12.13 -13.89 -4.57
N THR A 216 -10.81 -13.76 -4.50
CA THR A 216 -9.89 -14.87 -4.17
C THR A 216 -10.10 -15.33 -2.73
N LEU A 217 -10.23 -14.39 -1.79
CA LEU A 217 -10.54 -14.68 -0.38
C LEU A 217 -11.88 -15.42 -0.24
N THR A 218 -12.93 -14.96 -0.91
CA THR A 218 -14.24 -15.64 -0.88
C THR A 218 -14.14 -17.07 -1.39
N SER A 219 -13.45 -17.30 -2.53
CA SER A 219 -13.22 -18.66 -3.04
C SER A 219 -12.40 -19.52 -2.07
N LEU A 220 -11.38 -18.94 -1.42
CA LEU A 220 -10.57 -19.64 -0.42
C LEU A 220 -11.41 -20.05 0.80
N PHE A 221 -12.30 -19.18 1.28
CA PHE A 221 -13.20 -19.50 2.39
C PHE A 221 -14.19 -20.62 2.03
N ASN A 222 -14.74 -20.60 0.83
CA ASN A 222 -15.58 -21.69 0.34
C ASN A 222 -14.79 -23.03 0.26
N LEU A 223 -13.50 -22.99 -0.13
CA LEU A 223 -12.65 -24.18 -0.14
C LEU A 223 -12.36 -24.70 1.28
N TYR A 224 -12.10 -23.82 2.25
CA TYR A 224 -11.95 -24.23 3.64
C TYR A 224 -13.23 -24.89 4.18
N GLU A 225 -14.40 -24.33 3.86
CA GLU A 225 -15.70 -24.89 4.26
C GLU A 225 -15.94 -26.26 3.60
N ALA A 226 -15.69 -26.38 2.29
CA ALA A 226 -15.86 -27.63 1.56
C ALA A 226 -14.92 -28.76 2.01
N ASN A 227 -13.76 -28.44 2.59
CA ASN A 227 -12.77 -29.41 3.08
C ASN A 227 -12.84 -29.63 4.61
N ARG A 228 -13.85 -29.09 5.28
CA ARG A 228 -13.97 -29.13 6.73
C ARG A 228 -14.43 -30.51 7.21
N ASN A 229 -13.48 -31.39 7.49
CA ASN A 229 -13.74 -32.70 8.09
C ASN A 229 -13.46 -32.65 9.60
N SER A 230 -14.47 -32.92 10.43
CA SER A 230 -14.38 -33.15 11.89
C SER A 230 -13.56 -32.11 12.69
N ASN A 231 -14.09 -30.89 12.87
CA ASN A 231 -13.52 -29.82 13.72
C ASN A 231 -12.06 -29.42 13.46
N HIS A 232 -11.40 -29.97 12.44
CA HIS A 232 -10.05 -29.59 12.05
C HIS A 232 -10.10 -28.24 11.32
N VAL A 233 -9.34 -27.28 11.82
CA VAL A 233 -9.16 -25.96 11.19
C VAL A 233 -7.87 -26.03 10.38
N HIS A 234 -7.89 -25.51 9.16
CA HIS A 234 -6.70 -25.47 8.34
C HIS A 234 -5.67 -24.53 8.97
N GLU A 235 -4.39 -24.88 8.89
CA GLU A 235 -3.29 -24.19 9.58
C GLU A 235 -3.33 -22.67 9.38
N ASN A 236 -3.53 -22.21 8.14
CA ASN A 236 -3.51 -20.78 7.80
C ASN A 236 -4.89 -20.13 7.77
N GLU A 237 -5.98 -20.89 8.02
CA GLU A 237 -7.36 -20.40 7.86
C GLU A 237 -7.61 -19.13 8.67
N ALA A 238 -7.11 -19.10 9.90
CA ALA A 238 -7.20 -17.98 10.80
C ALA A 238 -6.51 -16.71 10.28
N GLU A 239 -5.31 -16.84 9.71
CA GLU A 239 -4.57 -15.70 9.15
C GLU A 239 -5.37 -15.07 8.01
N PHE A 240 -5.84 -15.86 7.05
CA PHE A 240 -6.59 -15.33 5.90
C PHE A 240 -7.94 -14.72 6.28
N HIS A 241 -8.65 -15.30 7.26
CA HIS A 241 -9.86 -14.68 7.82
C HIS A 241 -9.54 -13.34 8.51
N SER A 242 -8.41 -13.24 9.19
CA SER A 242 -7.98 -11.99 9.83
C SER A 242 -7.72 -10.87 8.80
N LEU A 243 -7.13 -11.20 7.65
CA LEU A 243 -6.91 -10.24 6.55
C LEU A 243 -8.25 -9.68 6.04
N TYR A 244 -9.27 -10.53 5.88
CA TYR A 244 -10.60 -10.09 5.47
C TYR A 244 -11.22 -9.09 6.46
N VAL A 245 -11.04 -9.29 7.77
CA VAL A 245 -11.51 -8.33 8.77
C VAL A 245 -10.78 -6.99 8.66
N LEU A 246 -9.46 -7.00 8.43
CA LEU A 246 -8.64 -5.79 8.31
C LEU A 246 -8.92 -5.00 7.03
N LEU A 247 -9.38 -5.65 5.95
CA LEU A 247 -9.84 -4.99 4.73
C LEU A 247 -11.05 -4.05 4.97
N HIS A 248 -11.75 -4.19 6.10
CA HIS A 248 -12.93 -3.40 6.46
C HIS A 248 -12.63 -2.28 7.49
N LEU A 249 -11.37 -1.87 7.64
CA LEU A 249 -11.02 -0.77 8.54
C LEU A 249 -11.59 0.58 8.04
N GLY A 250 -11.43 0.91 6.76
CA GLY A 250 -11.79 2.22 6.23
C GLY A 250 -13.29 2.43 5.95
N SER A 251 -13.72 3.69 5.99
CA SER A 251 -15.09 4.10 5.64
C SER A 251 -15.33 4.17 4.11
N ASN A 252 -14.26 4.32 3.33
CA ASN A 252 -14.29 4.46 1.86
C ASN A 252 -14.10 3.13 1.12
N SER A 253 -13.80 2.03 1.83
CA SER A 253 -13.95 0.71 1.22
C SER A 253 -15.44 0.53 1.01
N GLN A 254 -15.89 0.70 -0.24
CA GLN A 254 -17.17 0.15 -0.70
C GLN A 254 -17.32 -1.22 -0.04
N PRO A 255 -18.44 -1.54 0.63
CA PRO A 255 -18.60 -2.82 1.28
C PRO A 255 -18.46 -3.90 0.21
N MET A 256 -17.25 -4.45 0.09
CA MET A 256 -16.92 -5.47 -0.89
C MET A 256 -17.42 -6.79 -0.30
N GLY A 257 -18.73 -7.00 -0.46
CA GLY A 257 -19.44 -8.14 0.08
C GLY A 257 -20.46 -7.75 1.15
N GLU A 258 -20.72 -8.69 2.06
CA GLU A 258 -21.71 -8.51 3.11
C GLU A 258 -21.16 -7.70 4.30
N PRO A 259 -22.03 -7.17 5.17
CA PRO A 259 -21.60 -6.60 6.44
C PRO A 259 -20.84 -7.61 7.32
N LEU A 260 -19.72 -7.18 7.93
CA LEU A 260 -18.93 -8.02 8.85
C LEU A 260 -19.77 -8.67 9.96
N SER A 261 -20.85 -8.03 10.42
CA SER A 261 -21.75 -8.58 11.44
C SER A 261 -22.45 -9.87 11.00
N LEU A 262 -22.76 -10.02 9.70
CA LEU A 262 -23.32 -11.24 9.12
C LEU A 262 -22.22 -12.26 8.86
N TRP A 263 -21.08 -11.80 8.31
CA TRP A 263 -19.94 -12.65 8.02
C TRP A 263 -19.42 -13.39 9.26
N PHE A 264 -19.26 -12.69 10.40
CA PHE A 264 -18.80 -13.29 11.66
C PHE A 264 -19.68 -14.44 12.16
N ARG A 265 -20.95 -14.52 11.76
CA ARG A 265 -21.85 -15.62 12.17
C ARG A 265 -21.47 -16.95 11.52
N ARG A 266 -20.80 -16.92 10.37
CA ARG A 266 -20.39 -18.12 9.63
C ARG A 266 -18.97 -18.56 9.95
N VAL A 267 -18.17 -17.69 10.56
CA VAL A 267 -16.80 -18.03 10.95
C VAL A 267 -16.83 -18.97 12.16
N SER A 268 -16.11 -20.07 12.04
CA SER A 268 -16.07 -21.08 13.10
C SER A 268 -15.44 -20.58 14.41
N THR A 269 -15.90 -21.11 15.55
CA THR A 269 -15.39 -20.71 16.87
C THR A 269 -13.88 -20.89 17.06
N PRO A 270 -13.22 -21.97 16.59
CA PRO A 270 -11.77 -22.09 16.76
C PRO A 270 -11.01 -21.00 15.99
N VAL A 271 -11.47 -20.63 14.79
CA VAL A 271 -10.92 -19.49 14.02
C VAL A 271 -11.14 -18.18 14.78
N LEU A 272 -12.33 -17.96 15.37
CA LEU A 272 -12.62 -16.75 16.14
C LEU A 272 -11.76 -16.58 17.41
N LYS A 273 -11.24 -17.68 17.95
CA LYS A 273 -10.39 -17.71 19.15
C LYS A 273 -8.89 -17.68 18.84
N SER A 274 -8.50 -17.75 17.56
CA SER A 274 -7.10 -17.74 17.16
C SER A 274 -6.41 -16.41 17.50
N LYS A 275 -5.07 -16.41 17.56
CA LYS A 275 -4.28 -15.21 17.82
C LYS A 275 -4.45 -14.16 16.71
N GLU A 276 -4.52 -14.60 15.45
CA GLU A 276 -4.65 -13.76 14.26
C GLU A 276 -6.00 -13.04 14.25
N MET A 277 -7.07 -13.75 14.57
CA MET A 277 -8.42 -13.17 14.62
C MET A 277 -8.61 -12.26 15.84
N CYS A 278 -8.07 -12.64 17.00
CA CYS A 278 -8.04 -11.77 18.17
C CYS A 278 -7.32 -10.44 17.89
N PHE A 279 -6.17 -10.50 17.20
CA PHE A 279 -5.45 -9.32 16.72
C PHE A 279 -6.34 -8.45 15.81
N ALA A 280 -6.89 -9.02 14.74
CA ALA A 280 -7.66 -8.25 13.77
C ALA A 280 -8.90 -7.58 14.40
N ARG A 281 -9.59 -8.29 15.32
CA ARG A 281 -10.73 -7.74 16.06
C ARG A 281 -10.32 -6.60 17.00
N ARG A 282 -9.16 -6.69 17.65
CA ARG A 282 -8.63 -5.62 18.51
C ARG A 282 -8.28 -4.39 17.68
N ILE A 283 -7.56 -4.57 16.57
CA ILE A 283 -7.24 -3.49 15.62
C ILE A 283 -8.52 -2.81 15.11
N LEU A 284 -9.50 -3.60 14.65
CA LEU A 284 -10.79 -3.07 14.18
C LEU A 284 -11.52 -2.26 15.26
N ARG A 285 -11.54 -2.77 16.50
CA ARG A 285 -12.14 -2.05 17.64
C ARG A 285 -11.41 -0.74 17.92
N SER A 286 -10.09 -0.76 17.97
CA SER A 286 -9.27 0.41 18.27
C SER A 286 -9.35 1.47 17.18
N PHE A 287 -9.40 1.05 15.91
CA PHE A 287 -9.66 1.94 14.78
C PHE A 287 -11.04 2.61 14.89
N ARG A 288 -12.12 1.84 15.09
CA ARG A 288 -13.49 2.36 15.18
C ARG A 288 -13.74 3.26 16.39
N LEU A 289 -13.08 2.98 17.51
CA LEU A 289 -13.18 3.81 18.73
C LEU A 289 -12.23 5.01 18.71
N GLY A 290 -11.37 5.12 17.70
CA GLY A 290 -10.35 6.17 17.62
C GLY A 290 -9.24 6.04 18.66
N ASN A 291 -9.02 4.85 19.23
CA ASN A 291 -7.94 4.59 20.17
C ASN A 291 -6.63 4.32 19.42
N TYR A 292 -6.02 5.40 18.92
CA TYR A 292 -4.77 5.34 18.15
C TYR A 292 -3.61 4.72 18.94
N LYS A 293 -3.55 4.92 20.26
CA LYS A 293 -2.49 4.33 21.11
C LYS A 293 -2.56 2.81 21.10
N ASP A 294 -3.74 2.25 21.38
CA ASP A 294 -3.92 0.81 21.36
C ASP A 294 -3.71 0.23 19.96
N PHE A 295 -4.15 0.94 18.91
CA PHE A 295 -3.90 0.55 17.52
C PHE A 295 -2.40 0.42 17.24
N PHE A 296 -1.60 1.45 17.51
CA PHE A 296 -0.16 1.42 17.25
C PHE A 296 0.59 0.40 18.10
N CYS A 297 0.30 0.33 19.41
CA CYS A 297 0.93 -0.63 20.30
C CYS A 297 0.62 -2.07 19.90
N THR A 298 -0.63 -2.36 19.53
CA THR A 298 -1.04 -3.70 19.10
C THR A 298 -0.41 -4.05 17.76
N ALA A 299 -0.44 -3.13 16.79
CA ALA A 299 0.15 -3.34 15.47
C ALA A 299 1.65 -3.63 15.56
N ALA A 300 2.41 -2.81 16.31
CA ALA A 300 3.85 -2.98 16.47
C ALA A 300 4.23 -4.28 17.20
N ALA A 301 3.39 -4.74 18.14
CA ALA A 301 3.73 -5.90 18.97
C ALA A 301 3.31 -7.25 18.36
N GLN A 302 2.32 -7.29 17.47
CA GLN A 302 1.64 -8.55 17.12
C GLN A 302 1.33 -8.74 15.63
N ALA A 303 1.46 -7.71 14.78
CA ALA A 303 1.06 -7.84 13.38
C ALA A 303 1.94 -8.84 12.63
N SER A 304 1.33 -9.78 11.90
CA SER A 304 2.04 -10.53 10.86
C SER A 304 2.36 -9.60 9.68
N TYR A 305 3.34 -9.98 8.86
CA TYR A 305 3.70 -9.22 7.66
C TYR A 305 2.49 -8.97 6.74
N LEU A 306 1.66 -9.99 6.51
CA LEU A 306 0.47 -9.85 5.64
C LEU A 306 -0.60 -8.95 6.25
N GLN A 307 -0.84 -9.06 7.56
CA GLN A 307 -1.76 -8.19 8.28
C GLN A 307 -1.30 -6.74 8.21
N PHE A 308 0.01 -6.53 8.37
CA PHE A 308 0.63 -5.22 8.24
C PHE A 308 0.45 -4.64 6.83
N CYS A 309 0.73 -5.39 5.77
CA CYS A 309 0.52 -4.96 4.38
C CYS A 309 -0.92 -4.48 4.11
N ILE A 310 -1.93 -5.15 4.68
CA ILE A 310 -3.35 -4.73 4.58
C ILE A 310 -3.63 -3.46 5.40
N MET A 311 -3.01 -3.32 6.56
CA MET A 311 -3.28 -2.20 7.47
C MET A 311 -2.65 -0.89 7.02
N MET A 312 -1.56 -0.95 6.26
CA MET A 312 -0.74 0.21 5.91
C MET A 312 -1.49 1.44 5.37
N PRO A 313 -2.44 1.31 4.44
CA PRO A 313 -3.21 2.45 3.95
C PRO A 313 -3.97 3.22 5.04
N TYR A 314 -4.40 2.52 6.09
CA TYR A 314 -5.21 3.08 7.18
C TYR A 314 -4.37 3.67 8.30
N ILE A 315 -3.07 3.34 8.37
CA ILE A 315 -2.16 3.85 9.42
C ILE A 315 -2.12 5.38 9.37
N ASN A 316 -2.11 5.96 8.17
CA ASN A 316 -2.06 7.41 8.04
C ASN A 316 -3.35 8.10 8.51
N ASP A 317 -4.52 7.48 8.32
CA ASP A 317 -5.78 7.96 8.90
C ASP A 317 -5.71 7.95 10.44
N VAL A 318 -5.14 6.89 11.02
CA VAL A 318 -4.93 6.79 12.48
C VAL A 318 -3.91 7.84 12.96
N ARG A 319 -2.84 8.10 12.20
CA ARG A 319 -1.86 9.15 12.50
C ARG A 319 -2.50 10.53 12.47
N ALA A 320 -3.36 10.82 11.50
CA ALA A 320 -4.07 12.08 11.39
C ALA A 320 -5.07 12.27 12.53
N LEU A 321 -5.79 11.21 12.92
CA LEU A 321 -6.63 11.20 14.11
C LEU A 321 -5.81 11.49 15.37
N ALA A 322 -4.68 10.79 15.54
CA ALA A 322 -3.79 10.99 16.69
C ALA A 322 -3.28 12.44 16.76
N LEU A 323 -2.85 12.99 15.62
CA LEU A 323 -2.38 14.37 15.50
C LEU A 323 -3.49 15.38 15.83
N SER A 324 -4.71 15.15 15.35
CA SER A 324 -5.90 15.92 15.71
C SER A 324 -6.13 15.90 17.23
N CYS A 325 -6.13 14.71 17.84
CA CYS A 325 -6.26 14.58 19.30
C CYS A 325 -5.15 15.29 20.07
N ILE A 326 -3.91 15.28 19.57
CA ILE A 326 -2.77 15.96 20.21
C ILE A 326 -2.89 17.49 20.08
N ASN A 327 -3.33 17.98 18.92
CA ASN A 327 -3.52 19.40 18.64
C ASN A 327 -4.66 20.02 19.47
N PHE A 328 -5.78 19.30 19.62
CA PHE A 328 -6.96 19.79 20.36
C PHE A 328 -6.97 19.38 21.85
N GLY A 329 -6.26 18.33 22.23
CA GLY A 329 -6.42 17.62 23.51
C GLY A 329 -5.70 18.21 24.73
N GLY A 330 -5.28 19.47 24.74
CA GLY A 330 -4.68 20.05 25.94
C GLY A 330 -4.56 21.57 25.96
N TYR A 331 -4.70 22.15 27.15
CA TYR A 331 -4.12 23.46 27.47
C TYR A 331 -2.60 23.29 27.58
N LYS A 332 -1.92 23.19 26.44
CA LYS A 332 -0.46 23.14 26.42
C LYS A 332 0.06 24.57 26.32
N LEU A 333 0.96 24.93 27.23
CA LEU A 333 1.67 26.21 27.23
C LEU A 333 2.90 26.18 26.31
N HIS A 334 3.36 24.99 25.91
CA HIS A 334 4.60 24.80 25.16
C HIS A 334 4.38 24.00 23.86
N PRO A 335 5.06 24.40 22.75
CA PRO A 335 5.09 23.63 21.50
C PRO A 335 5.60 22.20 21.70
N TYR A 336 5.20 21.30 20.81
CA TYR A 336 5.54 19.88 20.91
C TYR A 336 6.76 19.54 20.04
N PRO A 337 7.84 18.94 20.57
CA PRO A 337 8.99 18.53 19.76
C PRO A 337 8.59 17.52 18.69
N LEU A 338 8.94 17.79 17.42
CA LEU A 338 8.60 16.89 16.31
C LEU A 338 9.21 15.49 16.52
N PHE A 339 10.44 15.42 17.02
CA PHE A 339 11.10 14.14 17.31
C PHE A 339 10.35 13.25 18.30
N ASP A 340 9.70 13.83 19.32
CA ASP A 340 8.89 13.05 20.25
C ASP A 340 7.55 12.66 19.62
N LEU A 341 7.02 13.51 18.74
CA LEU A 341 5.77 13.28 18.04
C LEU A 341 5.93 12.17 16.99
N SER A 342 7.08 12.09 16.33
CA SER A 342 7.36 11.06 15.32
C SER A 342 7.34 9.67 15.96
N LYS A 343 7.91 9.54 17.15
CA LYS A 343 7.81 8.32 17.97
C LYS A 343 6.37 8.00 18.37
N HIS A 344 5.59 8.99 18.80
CA HIS A 344 4.18 8.79 19.17
C HIS A 344 3.30 8.36 18.00
N LEU A 345 3.58 8.86 16.80
CA LEU A 345 2.86 8.54 15.56
C LEU A 345 3.46 7.32 14.82
N MET A 346 4.48 6.69 15.39
CA MET A 346 5.24 5.61 14.78
C MET A 346 5.72 5.96 13.36
N ILE A 347 6.07 7.22 13.10
CA ILE A 347 6.68 7.67 11.85
C ILE A 347 8.19 7.48 12.00
N LYS A 348 8.77 6.61 11.17
CA LYS A 348 10.23 6.45 11.11
C LYS A 348 10.80 7.70 10.48
N GLU A 349 11.23 8.63 11.31
CA GLU A 349 12.11 9.68 10.84
C GLU A 349 13.40 9.03 10.39
N ILE A 350 13.79 9.29 9.14
CA ILE A 350 15.18 9.18 8.74
C ILE A 350 15.90 10.24 9.56
N ILE A 351 16.35 9.88 10.76
CA ILE A 351 17.28 10.69 11.54
C ILE A 351 18.57 10.68 10.73
N ASP A 352 18.64 11.62 9.79
CA ASP A 352 19.60 11.58 8.72
C ASP A 352 20.96 12.09 9.18
N THR A 353 21.58 11.32 10.07
CA THR A 353 22.96 11.56 10.50
C THR A 353 23.96 10.95 9.53
N THR A 354 23.56 10.18 8.51
CA THR A 354 24.51 9.50 7.60
C THR A 354 24.23 9.61 6.10
N CYS A 355 22.99 9.75 5.63
CA CYS A 355 22.67 9.83 4.20
C CYS A 355 22.75 11.26 3.67
N ASN A 356 22.15 12.22 4.38
CA ASN A 356 22.22 13.65 4.05
C ASN A 356 23.64 14.21 4.15
N ARG A 357 24.52 13.62 4.96
CA ARG A 357 25.92 14.09 5.05
C ARG A 357 26.63 14.03 3.71
N LYS A 358 26.41 12.99 2.89
CA LYS A 358 27.08 12.85 1.58
C LYS A 358 26.49 13.79 0.53
N GLU A 359 25.16 13.87 0.42
CA GLU A 359 24.51 14.76 -0.56
C GLU A 359 24.77 16.24 -0.23
N TYR A 360 24.61 16.63 1.03
CA TYR A 360 24.89 17.99 1.51
C TYR A 360 26.36 18.36 1.31
N PHE A 361 27.28 17.46 1.67
CA PHE A 361 28.70 17.67 1.50
C PHE A 361 29.11 17.78 0.02
N ASN A 362 28.54 16.94 -0.84
CA ASN A 362 28.76 17.02 -2.29
C ASN A 362 28.22 18.34 -2.86
N GLN A 363 27.06 18.83 -2.41
CA GLN A 363 26.52 20.12 -2.87
C GLN A 363 27.38 21.32 -2.46
N VAL A 364 27.89 21.35 -1.22
CA VAL A 364 28.77 22.41 -0.73
C VAL A 364 30.09 22.42 -1.51
N ILE A 365 30.67 21.24 -1.79
CA ILE A 365 31.91 21.14 -2.56
C ILE A 365 31.71 21.47 -4.02
N VAL A 366 30.59 21.07 -4.64
CA VAL A 366 30.27 21.48 -6.00
C VAL A 366 30.19 23.00 -6.11
N SER A 367 29.58 23.68 -5.13
CA SER A 367 29.50 25.14 -5.09
C SER A 367 30.88 25.80 -4.92
N PHE A 368 31.73 25.28 -4.02
CA PHE A 368 33.12 25.75 -3.88
C PHE A 368 33.92 25.55 -5.17
N CYS A 369 33.86 24.37 -5.76
CA CYS A 369 34.58 24.05 -6.98
C CYS A 369 34.06 24.82 -8.21
N GLN A 370 32.77 25.23 -8.23
CA GLN A 370 32.26 26.17 -9.23
C GLN A 370 32.80 27.58 -9.02
N LYS A 371 32.85 28.07 -7.77
CA LYS A 371 33.39 29.39 -7.41
C LYS A 371 34.88 29.52 -7.78
N GLU A 372 35.65 28.46 -7.55
CA GLU A 372 37.07 28.39 -7.91
C GLU A 372 37.30 28.00 -9.40
N SER A 373 36.24 27.96 -10.23
CA SER A 373 36.30 27.61 -11.66
C SER A 373 36.87 26.21 -11.98
N ILE A 374 36.80 25.28 -11.03
CA ILE A 374 37.28 23.88 -11.15
C ILE A 374 36.29 23.00 -11.94
N ILE A 375 34.99 23.29 -11.87
CA ILE A 375 33.92 22.55 -12.58
C ILE A 375 33.04 23.53 -13.35
N HIS A 376 32.78 23.25 -14.63
CA HIS A 376 31.89 24.07 -15.46
C HIS A 376 30.41 23.79 -15.12
N GLY A 377 29.62 24.85 -14.91
CA GLY A 377 28.27 24.81 -14.30
C GLY A 377 27.25 23.84 -14.94
N LEU A 378 27.44 23.44 -16.19
CA LEU A 378 26.55 22.51 -16.91
C LEU A 378 26.87 21.02 -16.68
N SER A 379 28.01 20.69 -16.05
CA SER A 379 28.42 19.28 -15.87
C SER A 379 27.72 18.56 -14.71
N CYS A 380 26.99 19.28 -13.87
CA CYS A 380 26.50 18.77 -12.58
C CYS A 380 24.97 18.67 -12.47
N GLN A 381 24.22 18.98 -13.53
CA GLN A 381 22.78 19.19 -13.39
C GLN A 381 21.91 17.92 -13.32
N ASN A 382 22.42 16.69 -13.42
CA ASN A 382 21.51 15.52 -13.36
C ASN A 382 22.15 14.15 -13.08
N THR A 383 22.93 13.99 -12.01
CA THR A 383 23.29 12.63 -11.53
C THR A 383 23.43 12.56 -10.01
N SER A 384 22.37 12.16 -9.30
CA SER A 384 22.51 11.69 -7.90
C SER A 384 23.09 10.27 -7.83
N THR A 385 23.30 9.60 -8.97
CA THR A 385 23.79 8.22 -9.04
C THR A 385 24.91 8.07 -10.06
N LYS A 386 26.09 7.64 -9.58
CA LYS A 386 27.34 7.31 -10.30
C LYS A 386 28.17 8.50 -10.81
N TRP A 387 29.09 8.95 -9.96
CA TRP A 387 30.38 9.47 -10.41
C TRP A 387 31.19 8.33 -11.04
N ASN A 388 31.07 8.12 -12.36
CA ASN A 388 32.08 7.37 -13.10
C ASN A 388 33.32 8.27 -13.22
N TRP A 389 34.21 8.19 -12.24
CA TRP A 389 35.51 8.85 -12.27
C TRP A 389 36.35 8.26 -13.43
N ARG A 390 36.18 8.79 -14.65
CA ARG A 390 37.07 8.45 -15.76
C ARG A 390 38.48 8.92 -15.39
N LYS A 391 39.38 7.96 -15.14
CA LYS A 391 40.82 8.15 -14.85
C LYS A 391 41.52 9.12 -15.84
N GLU A 392 41.01 9.23 -17.07
CA GLU A 392 41.67 9.95 -18.15
C GLU A 392 41.59 11.48 -18.06
N LYS A 393 40.72 12.06 -17.22
CA LYS A 393 40.61 13.54 -17.09
C LYS A 393 41.47 14.15 -15.98
N TRP A 394 42.12 13.31 -15.16
CA TRP A 394 42.99 13.75 -14.06
C TRP A 394 44.34 14.28 -14.56
N ALA A 395 44.76 13.90 -15.77
CA ALA A 395 46.06 14.26 -16.33
C ALA A 395 46.11 15.69 -16.89
N SER A 396 44.98 16.37 -17.10
CA SER A 396 44.94 17.69 -17.76
C SER A 396 44.69 18.88 -16.83
N LEU A 397 44.49 18.66 -15.52
CA LEU A 397 44.37 19.74 -14.54
C LEU A 397 45.77 20.13 -14.05
N ARG A 398 46.24 21.33 -14.40
CA ARG A 398 47.49 21.89 -13.85
C ARG A 398 47.36 22.00 -12.32
N PRO A 399 48.31 21.47 -11.53
CA PRO A 399 48.10 21.24 -10.10
C PRO A 399 48.45 22.49 -9.27
N ASN A 400 47.46 23.06 -8.59
CA ASN A 400 47.72 23.65 -7.28
C ASN A 400 47.59 22.51 -6.25
N SER A 401 48.68 22.20 -5.54
CA SER A 401 48.77 21.07 -4.58
C SER A 401 47.59 21.03 -3.60
N SER A 402 47.15 22.20 -3.13
CA SER A 402 46.06 22.32 -2.16
C SER A 402 44.71 21.76 -2.63
N ILE A 403 44.41 21.83 -3.94
CA ILE A 403 43.09 21.44 -4.46
C ILE A 403 42.94 19.92 -4.52
N ILE A 404 44.01 19.22 -4.92
CA ILE A 404 44.04 17.75 -4.95
C ILE A 404 43.90 17.21 -3.53
N ASP A 405 44.58 17.84 -2.57
CA ASP A 405 44.50 17.46 -1.16
C ASP A 405 43.10 17.65 -0.58
N VAL A 406 42.41 18.76 -0.91
CA VAL A 406 41.01 18.98 -0.50
C VAL A 406 40.10 17.88 -1.04
N LEU A 407 40.24 17.51 -2.33
CA LEU A 407 39.39 16.51 -2.99
C LEU A 407 39.65 15.09 -2.48
N ILE A 408 40.90 14.74 -2.20
CA ILE A 408 41.27 13.45 -1.59
C ILE A 408 40.77 13.38 -0.14
N THR A 409 40.99 14.43 0.65
CA THR A 409 40.52 14.51 2.05
C THR A 409 39.00 14.41 2.11
N THR A 410 38.31 15.08 1.19
CA THR A 410 36.86 15.00 0.95
C THR A 410 36.40 13.58 0.65
N TYR A 411 37.06 12.90 -0.29
CA TYR A 411 36.72 11.54 -0.69
C TYR A 411 36.91 10.54 0.46
N LEU A 412 37.98 10.70 1.23
CA LEU A 412 38.28 9.86 2.39
C LEU A 412 37.27 10.08 3.52
N ILE A 413 36.96 11.33 3.87
CA ILE A 413 35.96 11.65 4.91
C ILE A 413 34.58 11.08 4.55
N ASN A 414 34.19 11.12 3.27
CA ASN A 414 32.94 10.56 2.78
C ASN A 414 32.82 9.02 2.94
N ARG A 415 33.93 8.31 3.10
CA ARG A 415 33.97 6.84 3.23
C ARG A 415 34.17 6.35 4.66
N LEU A 416 34.45 7.25 5.60
CA LEU A 416 34.69 6.88 7.00
C LEU A 416 33.37 6.83 7.79
N LEU A 417 33.25 5.83 8.67
CA LEU A 417 32.13 5.70 9.61
C LEU A 417 32.11 6.88 10.60
N SER A 418 30.92 7.41 10.93
CA SER A 418 30.74 8.59 11.80
C SER A 418 31.43 8.48 13.17
N ARG A 419 31.60 7.25 13.67
CA ARG A 419 32.30 6.95 14.92
C ARG A 419 33.80 7.25 14.84
N VAL A 420 34.43 7.06 13.68
CA VAL A 420 35.84 7.38 13.40
C VAL A 420 36.03 8.90 13.37
N LEU A 421 35.03 9.63 12.87
CA LEU A 421 35.03 11.08 12.83
C LEU A 421 34.63 11.74 14.16
N ARG A 422 34.57 10.98 15.26
CA ARG A 422 34.08 11.42 16.58
C ARG A 422 32.75 12.17 16.51
N PHE A 423 31.87 11.75 15.59
CA PHE A 423 30.58 12.38 15.31
C PHE A 423 30.64 13.84 14.80
N LYS A 424 31.83 14.40 14.55
CA LYS A 424 31.97 15.73 13.92
C LYS A 424 31.44 15.70 12.48
N ARG A 425 30.93 16.83 11.99
CA ARG A 425 30.48 16.94 10.60
C ARG A 425 31.70 16.92 9.66
N PRO A 426 31.66 16.22 8.52
CA PRO A 426 32.70 16.23 7.48
C PRO A 426 33.22 17.64 7.14
N ILE A 427 32.30 18.61 7.07
CA ILE A 427 32.61 20.00 6.77
C ILE A 427 33.38 20.71 7.89
N GLU A 428 33.13 20.35 9.17
CA GLU A 428 33.87 20.89 10.33
C GLU A 428 35.28 20.33 10.40
N ILE A 429 35.47 19.09 9.93
CA ILE A 429 36.79 18.49 9.80
C ILE A 429 37.55 19.16 8.66
N LEU A 430 36.91 19.37 7.51
CA LEU A 430 37.55 20.05 6.38
C LEU A 430 37.84 21.51 6.62
N SER A 431 36.97 22.25 7.31
CA SER A 431 37.24 23.64 7.69
C SER A 431 38.41 23.75 8.67
N SER A 432 38.71 22.69 9.44
CA SER A 432 39.90 22.65 10.30
C SER A 432 41.21 22.49 9.52
N PHE A 433 41.16 21.90 8.32
CA PHE A 433 42.32 21.77 7.43
C PHE A 433 42.42 22.91 6.42
N TYR A 434 41.30 23.54 6.06
CA TYR A 434 41.23 24.59 5.04
C TYR A 434 40.39 25.77 5.55
N SER A 435 41.06 26.79 6.08
CA SER A 435 40.43 27.98 6.68
C SER A 435 39.60 28.84 5.72
N ASN A 436 39.83 28.72 4.41
CA ASN A 436 39.13 29.49 3.37
C ASN A 436 37.79 28.86 2.95
N LEU A 437 37.41 27.72 3.54
CA LEU A 437 36.15 27.04 3.26
C LEU A 437 35.00 27.75 4.01
N SER A 438 34.40 28.77 3.39
CA SER A 438 33.24 29.47 3.96
C SER A 438 31.94 28.71 3.69
N ILE A 439 31.19 28.39 4.76
CA ILE A 439 29.83 27.81 4.66
C ILE A 439 28.86 28.96 4.34
N THR A 440 28.87 29.44 3.10
CA THR A 440 27.81 30.32 2.60
C THR A 440 26.83 29.44 1.88
N ASN A 441 25.76 29.01 2.54
CA ASN A 441 24.47 28.76 1.91
C ASN A 441 23.44 28.36 2.97
N ASN A 442 22.37 29.16 3.07
CA ASN A 442 21.12 28.85 3.76
C ASN A 442 20.38 27.70 3.05
N LEU A 443 20.96 26.50 3.04
CA LEU A 443 20.32 25.32 2.46
C LEU A 443 19.49 24.64 3.55
N THR A 444 18.18 24.62 3.31
CA THR A 444 17.19 23.95 4.16
C THR A 444 17.45 22.43 4.18
N PRO A 445 17.44 21.79 5.37
CA PRO A 445 17.39 20.33 5.45
C PRO A 445 16.19 19.80 4.65
N ARG A 446 16.31 18.60 4.07
CA ARG A 446 15.13 17.85 3.60
C ARG A 446 14.10 17.86 4.74
N GLU A 447 12.90 18.28 4.42
CA GLU A 447 11.75 18.32 5.33
C GLU A 447 11.63 16.97 6.06
N SER A 448 11.49 16.99 7.39
CA SER A 448 11.29 15.73 8.13
C SER A 448 9.98 15.07 7.68
N ASP A 449 9.93 13.74 7.60
CA ASP A 449 8.70 13.01 7.20
C ASP A 449 7.50 13.44 8.04
N LEU A 450 7.72 13.75 9.32
CA LEU A 450 6.71 14.28 10.21
C LEU A 450 6.32 15.73 9.89
N GLU A 451 7.27 16.61 9.55
CA GLU A 451 6.99 17.98 9.12
C GLU A 451 6.14 17.98 7.85
N SER A 452 6.48 17.13 6.88
CA SER A 452 5.67 16.89 5.69
C SER A 452 4.26 16.40 6.05
N PHE A 453 4.15 15.43 6.96
CA PHE A 453 2.85 14.93 7.42
C PHE A 453 2.00 16.00 8.11
N CYS A 454 2.62 16.86 8.94
CA CYS A 454 1.96 17.98 9.60
C CYS A 454 1.45 19.00 8.58
N ASN A 455 2.28 19.38 7.62
CA ASN A 455 1.92 20.29 6.54
C ASN A 455 0.77 19.72 5.69
N TYR A 456 0.78 18.41 5.43
CA TYR A 456 -0.31 17.71 4.73
C TYR A 456 -1.63 17.74 5.51
N CYS A 457 -1.58 17.83 6.85
CA CYS A 457 -2.73 18.05 7.73
C CYS A 457 -3.05 19.54 7.97
N SER A 458 -2.45 20.45 7.19
CA SER A 458 -2.59 21.91 7.31
C SER A 458 -2.13 22.47 8.67
N LEU A 459 -1.14 21.83 9.28
CA LEU A 459 -0.47 22.32 10.48
C LEU A 459 0.89 22.91 10.12
N GLU A 460 1.17 24.10 10.64
CA GLU A 460 2.46 24.77 10.52
C GLU A 460 3.43 24.25 11.59
N THR A 461 4.71 24.15 11.26
CA THR A 461 5.78 23.83 12.22
C THR A 461 6.68 25.05 12.42
N SER A 462 7.22 25.20 13.63
CA SER A 462 8.19 26.25 13.97
C SER A 462 9.56 25.64 14.27
N THR A 463 10.60 26.48 14.30
CA THR A 463 11.96 26.05 14.68
C THR A 463 12.39 26.86 15.90
N ASP A 464 12.94 26.20 16.91
CA ASP A 464 13.49 26.89 18.09
C ASP A 464 14.87 27.51 17.82
N GLU A 465 15.38 28.27 18.78
CA GLU A 465 16.72 28.90 18.72
C GLU A 465 17.86 27.88 18.63
N SER A 466 17.60 26.62 18.99
CA SER A 466 18.53 25.49 18.90
C SER A 466 18.42 24.72 17.58
N GLY A 467 17.54 25.13 16.67
CA GLY A 467 17.31 24.47 15.38
C GLY A 467 16.37 23.27 15.42
N ASN A 468 15.73 22.96 16.55
CA ASN A 468 14.77 21.86 16.66
C ASN A 468 13.41 22.27 16.10
N LYS A 469 12.79 21.36 15.36
CA LYS A 469 11.44 21.54 14.85
C LYS A 469 10.40 21.27 15.93
N LEU A 470 9.44 22.17 16.04
CA LEU A 470 8.36 22.16 17.03
C LEU A 470 7.00 22.29 16.33
N LEU A 471 5.98 21.66 16.91
CA LEU A 471 4.58 21.85 16.53
C LEU A 471 3.93 22.85 17.50
N PRO A 472 3.57 24.06 17.04
CA PRO A 472 2.85 25.05 17.83
C PRO A 472 1.54 24.50 18.39
N THR A 473 1.15 24.99 19.57
CA THR A 473 -0.04 24.53 20.27
C THR A 473 -1.32 25.08 19.64
N LYS A 474 -2.34 24.23 19.52
CA LYS A 474 -3.74 24.61 19.19
C LYS A 474 -3.89 25.38 17.89
N GLN A 475 -3.58 24.73 16.78
CA GLN A 475 -3.82 25.30 15.45
C GLN A 475 -5.25 24.98 14.99
N THR A 476 -6.01 25.99 14.61
CA THR A 476 -7.40 25.85 14.14
C THR A 476 -7.49 25.41 12.68
N THR A 477 -6.36 25.41 11.97
CA THR A 477 -6.23 25.10 10.54
C THR A 477 -6.23 23.61 10.23
N PHE A 478 -6.21 22.72 11.24
CA PHE A 478 -6.16 21.28 11.05
C PHE A 478 -7.23 20.82 10.05
N SER A 479 -6.80 20.14 9.00
CA SER A 479 -7.69 19.55 8.01
C SER A 479 -7.29 18.11 7.74
N HIS A 480 -8.29 17.25 7.57
CA HIS A 480 -8.02 15.91 7.07
C HIS A 480 -7.75 16.03 5.56
N PRO A 481 -6.60 15.56 5.07
CA PRO A 481 -6.27 15.68 3.65
C PRO A 481 -7.27 14.89 2.80
N LYS A 482 -7.74 15.53 1.73
CA LYS A 482 -8.73 14.96 0.80
C LYS A 482 -8.11 14.06 -0.28
N GLY A 483 -6.79 14.16 -0.49
CA GLY A 483 -6.05 13.50 -1.58
C GLY A 483 -5.40 12.16 -1.25
N GLY A 484 -5.66 11.59 -0.08
CA GLY A 484 -4.90 10.44 0.44
C GLY A 484 -3.49 10.83 0.89
N PHE A 485 -2.87 10.04 1.78
CA PHE A 485 -1.55 10.36 2.32
C PHE A 485 -0.41 9.76 1.49
N GLN A 486 0.75 10.40 1.52
CA GLN A 486 2.00 9.77 1.09
C GLN A 486 2.35 8.55 1.98
N SER A 487 3.16 7.64 1.46
CA SER A 487 3.62 6.48 2.24
C SER A 487 4.71 6.91 3.22
N TYR A 488 4.41 6.85 4.52
CA TYR A 488 5.39 7.11 5.59
C TYR A 488 5.77 5.81 6.29
N SER A 489 7.08 5.58 6.38
CA SER A 489 7.67 4.39 7.02
C SER A 489 7.20 4.25 8.48
N PHE A 490 6.98 3.02 8.92
CA PHE A 490 6.51 2.73 10.28
C PHE A 490 7.67 2.23 11.16
N LEU A 491 7.78 2.73 12.39
CA LEU A 491 8.84 2.35 13.33
C LEU A 491 8.67 0.89 13.79
N GLY A 492 9.73 0.07 13.68
CA GLY A 492 9.74 -1.33 14.15
C GLY A 492 9.74 -2.42 13.08
N LEU A 493 9.89 -2.07 11.80
CA LEU A 493 9.79 -3.02 10.67
C LEU A 493 11.12 -3.41 10.02
N GLN A 494 12.23 -3.26 10.74
CA GLN A 494 13.56 -3.61 10.22
C GLN A 494 13.71 -5.09 9.85
N GLU A 495 12.80 -5.95 10.33
CA GLU A 495 12.78 -7.38 10.01
C GLU A 495 12.07 -7.71 8.68
N TYR A 496 11.38 -6.75 8.06
CA TYR A 496 10.52 -6.97 6.89
C TYR A 496 10.80 -6.06 5.67
N GLU A 497 11.67 -5.06 5.82
CA GLU A 497 12.27 -4.25 4.74
C GLU A 497 13.52 -4.94 4.18
#